data_AF-A0A0M3TCG0-F1
#
_entry.id   AF-A0A0M3TCG0-F1
#
_cell.length_a   1.000
_cell.length_b   1.000
_cell.length_c   1.000
_cell.angle_alpha   90.00
_cell.angle_beta   90.00
_cell.angle_gamma   90.00
#
_symmetry.space_group_name_H-M   'P 1'
#
loop_
_entity.id
_entity.type
_entity.pdbx_description
1 polymer ?
#
loop_
_entity_poly.entity_id
_entity_poly.type
_entity_poly.pdbx_seq_one_letter_code
_entity_poly.pdbx_strand_id
1 'polypeptide(L)' 'PFHPYFSFKDIIGFIIMVMTLTILSIMAPYYLGDPDNFIPANPLVTPPHIQPEWYFLFAYAILRSIP' A
#
# COMPACT_ATOMS: atom_id res chain seq x y z
N PRO A 1 -27.86 20.60 8.09
CA PRO A 1 -27.93 19.38 8.93
C PRO A 1 -27.10 18.27 8.28
N PHE A 2 -26.45 17.41 9.06
CA PHE A 2 -25.59 16.33 8.53
C PHE A 2 -26.41 15.33 7.69
N HIS A 3 -27.54 14.88 8.23
CA HIS A 3 -28.51 14.07 7.50
C HIS A 3 -29.50 14.97 6.73
N PRO A 4 -29.89 14.56 5.51
CA PRO A 4 -29.47 13.34 4.81
C PRO A 4 -28.17 13.47 3.97
N TYR A 5 -27.70 14.69 3.73
CA TYR A 5 -26.74 15.00 2.66
C TYR A 5 -25.35 14.37 2.82
N PHE A 6 -24.70 14.55 3.96
CA PHE A 6 -23.36 14.02 4.17
C PHE A 6 -23.35 12.50 4.31
N SER A 7 -24.41 11.92 4.85
CA SER A 7 -24.53 10.48 5.00
C SER A 7 -24.64 9.76 3.66
N PHE A 8 -25.44 10.27 2.72
CA PHE A 8 -25.47 9.71 1.37
C PHE A 8 -24.13 9.90 0.64
N LYS A 9 -23.46 11.04 0.81
CA LYS A 9 -22.13 11.28 0.26
C LYS A 9 -21.11 10.26 0.80
N ASP A 10 -21.11 10.03 2.11
CA ASP A 10 -20.17 9.13 2.78
C ASP A 10 -20.42 7.67 2.39
N ILE A 11 -21.70 7.26 2.24
CA ILE A 11 -22.06 5.93 1.72
C ILE A 11 -21.49 5.73 0.31
N ILE A 12 -21.65 6.71 -0.58
CA ILE A 12 -21.08 6.63 -1.94
C ILE A 12 -19.56 6.52 -1.89
N GLY A 13 -18.91 7.32 -1.04
CA GLY A 13 -17.45 7.25 -0.84
C GLY A 13 -16.99 5.88 -0.35
N PHE A 14 -17.73 5.30 0.60
CA PHE A 14 -17.45 3.97 1.13
C PHE A 14 -17.62 2.87 0.06
N ILE A 15 -18.67 2.95 -0.76
CA ILE A 15 -18.86 2.02 -1.89
C ILE A 15 -17.66 2.07 -2.83
N ILE A 16 -17.20 3.26 -3.21
CA ILE A 16 -16.04 3.42 -4.09
C ILE A 16 -14.78 2.80 -3.46
N MET A 17 -14.53 3.06 -2.17
CA MET A 17 -13.37 2.52 -1.46
C MET A 17 -13.38 0.98 -1.39
N VAL A 18 -14.53 0.37 -1.10
CA VAL A 18 -14.64 -1.10 -1.07
C VAL A 18 -14.51 -1.68 -2.48
N MET A 19 -15.07 -1.04 -3.50
CA MET A 19 -14.93 -1.49 -4.89
C MET A 19 -13.47 -1.47 -5.35
N THR A 20 -12.70 -0.42 -5.04
CA THR A 20 -11.28 -0.38 -5.43
C THR A 20 -10.45 -1.41 -4.66
N LEU A 21 -10.71 -1.58 -3.35
CA LEU A 21 -10.02 -2.57 -2.54
C LEU A 21 -10.30 -4.01 -3.02
N THR A 22 -11.53 -4.32 -3.36
CA THR A 22 -11.92 -5.66 -3.86
C THR A 22 -11.30 -5.95 -5.22
N ILE A 23 -11.28 -4.97 -6.14
CA ILE A 23 -10.60 -5.12 -7.44
C ILE A 23 -9.11 -5.41 -7.23
N LEU A 24 -8.43 -4.63 -6.39
CA LEU A 24 -7.00 -4.86 -6.10
C LEU A 24 -6.78 -6.26 -5.50
N SER A 25 -7.58 -6.65 -4.51
CA SER A 25 -7.40 -7.90 -3.78
C SER A 25 -7.65 -9.15 -4.63
N ILE A 26 -8.63 -9.10 -5.54
CA ILE A 26 -9.01 -10.26 -6.36
C ILE A 26 -8.21 -10.31 -7.66
N MET A 27 -8.02 -9.18 -8.34
CA MET A 27 -7.41 -9.15 -9.68
C MET A 27 -5.90 -8.98 -9.63
N ALA A 28 -5.36 -8.33 -8.60
CA ALA A 28 -3.95 -7.94 -8.55
C ALA A 28 -3.37 -7.94 -7.12
N PRO A 29 -3.47 -9.07 -6.38
CA PRO A 29 -3.14 -9.14 -4.95
C PRO A 29 -1.69 -8.77 -4.61
N TYR A 30 -0.77 -8.89 -5.56
CA TYR A 30 0.67 -8.69 -5.35
C TYR A 30 1.23 -7.43 -6.01
N TYR A 31 0.38 -6.58 -6.63
CA TYR A 31 0.87 -5.39 -7.34
C TYR A 31 1.51 -4.33 -6.42
N LEU A 32 1.10 -4.30 -5.15
CA LEU A 32 1.64 -3.37 -4.17
C LEU A 32 2.67 -4.01 -3.23
N GLY A 33 3.03 -5.27 -3.44
CA GLY A 33 4.01 -5.98 -2.61
C GLY A 33 5.33 -6.24 -3.35
N ASP A 34 6.36 -6.57 -2.60
CA ASP A 34 7.68 -6.91 -3.13
C ASP A 34 7.81 -8.44 -3.34
N PRO A 35 8.24 -8.93 -4.53
CA PRO A 35 8.46 -10.36 -4.76
C PRO A 35 9.51 -10.98 -3.83
N ASP A 36 10.48 -10.21 -3.31
CA ASP A 36 11.51 -10.73 -2.40
C ASP A 36 10.92 -11.20 -1.07
N ASN A 37 9.73 -10.71 -0.66
CA ASN A 37 9.03 -11.14 0.55
C ASN A 37 8.49 -12.58 0.48
N PHE A 38 8.49 -13.21 -0.70
CA PHE A 38 8.17 -14.65 -0.83
C PHE A 38 9.36 -15.56 -0.54
N ILE A 39 10.57 -15.00 -0.43
CA ILE A 39 11.78 -15.74 -0.07
C ILE A 39 11.92 -15.71 1.46
N PRO A 40 12.10 -16.86 2.14
CA PRO A 40 12.34 -16.88 3.58
C PRO A 40 13.57 -16.06 3.96
N ALA A 41 13.48 -15.34 5.08
CA ALA A 41 14.56 -14.45 5.52
C ALA A 41 15.87 -15.23 5.75
N ASN A 42 16.97 -14.70 5.21
CA ASN A 42 18.32 -15.22 5.44
C ASN A 42 19.18 -14.11 6.09
N PRO A 43 19.54 -14.23 7.38
CA PRO A 43 20.34 -13.20 8.07
C PRO A 43 21.73 -12.95 7.49
N LEU A 44 22.26 -13.87 6.69
CA LEU A 44 23.59 -13.77 6.09
C LEU A 44 23.59 -13.11 4.71
N VAL A 45 22.42 -12.84 4.13
CA VAL A 45 22.28 -12.33 2.76
C VAL A 45 21.29 -11.17 2.73
N THR A 46 21.76 -10.00 2.30
CA THR A 46 20.91 -8.84 2.02
C THR A 46 20.57 -8.78 0.53
N PRO A 47 19.28 -8.66 0.15
CA PRO A 47 18.88 -8.47 -1.25
C PRO A 47 19.50 -7.20 -1.85
N PRO A 48 19.89 -7.21 -3.14
CA PRO A 48 20.58 -6.09 -3.78
C PRO A 48 19.72 -4.82 -3.91
N HIS A 49 18.39 -4.97 -4.04
CA HIS A 49 17.44 -3.86 -4.22
C HIS A 49 16.49 -3.71 -3.01
N ILE A 50 16.97 -4.05 -1.80
CA ILE A 50 16.15 -3.94 -0.59
C ILE A 50 15.58 -2.53 -0.41
N GLN A 51 14.26 -2.46 -0.31
CA GLN A 51 13.49 -1.23 -0.13
C GLN A 51 12.31 -1.50 0.81
N PRO A 52 11.81 -0.48 1.53
CA PRO A 52 10.60 -0.64 2.32
C PRO A 52 9.36 -0.66 1.42
N GLU A 53 8.23 -1.03 2.00
CA GLU A 53 6.92 -0.95 1.35
C GLU A 53 6.64 0.44 0.78
N TRP A 54 5.85 0.49 -0.31
CA TRP A 54 5.70 1.67 -1.17
C TRP A 54 5.32 2.95 -0.43
N TYR A 55 4.48 2.85 0.61
CA TYR A 55 4.02 3.99 1.41
C TYR A 55 5.11 4.59 2.32
N PHE A 56 6.27 3.94 2.46
CA PHE A 56 7.45 4.45 3.17
C PHE A 56 8.58 4.96 2.25
N LEU A 57 8.48 4.76 0.94
CA LEU A 57 9.55 5.14 0.00
C LEU A 57 9.91 6.63 0.08
N PHE A 58 8.95 7.50 0.36
CA PHE A 58 9.20 8.94 0.52
C PHE A 58 10.15 9.21 1.70
N ALA A 59 9.92 8.58 2.86
CA ALA A 59 10.73 8.75 4.05
C ALA A 59 12.12 8.11 3.87
N TYR A 60 12.17 6.95 3.22
CA TYR A 60 13.43 6.29 2.86
C TYR A 60 14.29 7.13 1.92
N ALA A 61 13.67 7.78 0.93
CA ALA A 61 14.36 8.69 0.02
C ALA A 61 14.94 9.91 0.76
N ILE A 62 14.18 10.51 1.68
CA ILE A 62 14.65 11.62 2.54
C ILE A 62 15.84 11.15 3.39
N LEU A 63 15.74 9.99 4.04
CA LEU A 63 16.81 9.44 4.87
C LEU A 63 18.11 9.24 4.08
N ARG A 64 18.03 8.66 2.87
CA ARG A 64 19.21 8.42 2.01
C ARG A 64 19.77 9.68 1.35
N SER A 65 19.05 10.79 1.38
CA SER A 65 19.51 12.07 0.82
C SER A 65 20.51 12.80 1.72
N ILE A 66 20.62 12.39 3.00
CA ILE A 66 21.54 12.95 3.98
C ILE A 66 22.72 11.97 4.13
N PRO A 67 23.95 12.35 3.70
CA PRO A 67 25.15 11.51 3.85
C PRO A 67 25.68 11.49 5.30
#